data_AF-A0AAD5SQZ9-F1
#
_entry.id   AF-A0AAD5SQZ9-F1
#
_cell.length_a   1.000
_cell.length_b   1.000
_cell.length_c   1.000
_cell.angle_alpha   90.00
_cell.angle_beta   90.00
_cell.angle_gamma   90.00
#
_symmetry.space_group_name_H-M   'P 1'
#
loop_
_entity.id
_entity.type
_entity.pdbx_description
1 polymer ?
#
loop_
_entity_poly.entity_id
_entity_poly.type
_entity_poly.pdbx_seq_one_letter_code
_entity_poly.pdbx_strand_id
1 'polypeptide(L)'
;MIMQNTGTIHAFDKDPLRLQTLIKLTGRAKCKNIKPLRTSFLDINPLDKTYAEATHILLDPSCSGSGITRRLDHLLVEGADDGVDDDDDGNGDENGGVVRDENRIQALSDFQFEVLMHAFKFPKVTK
;
A
#
# COMPACT_ATOMS: atom_id res chain seq x y z
N MET A 1 16.29 -9.01 16.19
CA MET A 1 14.90 -8.54 15.98
C MET A 1 14.68 -7.31 16.83
N ILE A 2 14.29 -6.17 16.24
CA ILE A 2 14.18 -4.88 16.94
C ILE A 2 13.14 -4.94 18.08
N MET A 3 11.96 -5.49 17.83
CA MET A 3 10.88 -5.60 18.83
C MET A 3 10.97 -6.88 19.70
N GLN A 4 11.92 -7.78 19.43
CA GLN A 4 12.11 -9.03 20.19
C GLN A 4 10.82 -9.86 20.42
N ASN A 5 9.88 -9.89 19.47
CA ASN A 5 8.56 -10.54 19.60
C ASN A 5 7.67 -10.02 20.75
N THR A 6 7.94 -8.80 21.24
CA THR A 6 7.13 -8.12 22.26
C THR A 6 6.16 -7.12 21.62
N GLY A 7 5.14 -6.69 22.38
CA GLY A 7 4.11 -5.78 21.88
C GLY A 7 3.14 -6.44 20.89
N THR A 8 2.50 -5.64 20.04
CA THR A 8 1.58 -6.11 18.99
C THR A 8 1.73 -5.23 17.75
N ILE A 9 1.77 -5.86 16.58
CA ILE A 9 1.78 -5.23 15.27
C ILE A 9 0.47 -5.60 14.57
N HIS A 10 -0.36 -4.62 14.27
CA HIS A 10 -1.52 -4.80 13.40
C HIS A 10 -1.09 -4.56 11.95
N ALA A 11 -1.20 -5.58 11.10
CA ALA A 11 -0.81 -5.51 9.70
C ALA A 11 -2.05 -5.59 8.81
N PHE A 12 -2.33 -4.51 8.08
CA PHE A 12 -3.51 -4.38 7.23
C PHE A 12 -3.13 -4.57 5.76
N ASP A 13 -3.85 -5.43 5.05
CA ASP A 13 -3.78 -5.51 3.59
C ASP A 13 -5.16 -5.92 3.03
N LYS A 14 -5.67 -5.19 2.04
CA LYS A 14 -6.95 -5.52 1.40
C LYS A 14 -6.85 -6.74 0.47
N ASP A 15 -5.66 -7.00 -0.07
CA ASP A 15 -5.43 -8.06 -1.03
C ASP A 15 -5.20 -9.41 -0.30
N PRO A 16 -5.99 -10.45 -0.58
CA PRO A 16 -5.87 -11.73 0.12
C PRO A 16 -4.55 -12.47 -0.18
N LEU A 17 -3.97 -12.32 -1.38
CA LEU A 17 -2.73 -13.00 -1.77
C LEU A 17 -1.51 -12.35 -1.11
N ARG A 18 -1.47 -11.01 -1.06
CA ARG A 18 -0.44 -10.27 -0.32
C ARG A 18 -0.52 -10.53 1.17
N LEU A 19 -1.72 -10.57 1.75
CA LEU A 19 -1.90 -10.92 3.16
C LEU A 19 -1.43 -12.35 3.46
N GLN A 20 -1.76 -13.32 2.61
CA GLN A 20 -1.27 -14.70 2.76
C GLN A 20 0.25 -14.76 2.67
N THR A 21 0.85 -13.98 1.77
CA THR A 21 2.30 -13.86 1.64
C THR A 21 2.93 -13.31 2.92
N LEU A 22 2.36 -12.24 3.50
CA LEU A 22 2.76 -11.71 4.79
C LEU A 22 2.72 -12.80 5.87
N ILE A 23 1.59 -13.50 6.03
CA ILE A 23 1.40 -14.57 7.03
C ILE A 23 2.47 -15.66 6.87
N LYS A 24 2.71 -16.11 5.64
CA LYS A 24 3.70 -17.14 5.34
C LYS A 24 5.12 -16.69 5.72
N LEU A 25 5.50 -15.48 5.33
CA LEU A 25 6.85 -14.96 5.58
C LEU A 25 7.09 -14.69 7.07
N THR A 26 6.13 -14.07 7.76
CA THR A 26 6.22 -13.81 9.20
C THR A 26 6.20 -15.10 10.01
N GLY A 27 5.43 -16.10 9.59
CA GLY A 27 5.42 -17.43 10.18
C GLY A 27 6.78 -18.14 10.06
N ARG A 28 7.39 -18.10 8.86
CA ARG A 28 8.76 -18.64 8.65
C ARG A 28 9.80 -17.93 9.50
N ALA A 29 9.66 -16.62 9.69
CA ALA A 29 10.51 -15.80 10.55
C ALA A 29 10.25 -16.00 12.06
N LYS A 30 9.24 -16.81 12.43
CA LYS A 30 8.81 -17.05 13.83
C LYS A 30 8.40 -15.76 14.55
N CYS A 31 7.80 -14.82 13.83
CA CYS A 31 7.18 -13.62 14.41
C CYS A 31 5.87 -14.02 15.10
N LYS A 32 5.72 -13.69 16.38
CA LYS A 32 4.57 -14.08 17.22
C LYS A 32 3.64 -12.92 17.57
N ASN A 33 4.09 -11.69 17.35
CA ASN A 33 3.41 -10.46 17.75
C ASN A 33 2.66 -9.77 16.59
N ILE A 34 2.50 -10.43 15.44
CA ILE A 34 1.84 -9.85 14.26
C ILE A 34 0.40 -10.36 14.18
N LYS A 35 -0.55 -9.42 14.08
CA LYS A 35 -1.97 -9.66 13.84
C LYS A 35 -2.31 -9.21 12.41
N PRO A 36 -2.38 -10.13 11.44
CA PRO A 36 -2.77 -9.82 10.07
C PRO A 36 -4.29 -9.61 9.97
N LEU A 37 -4.73 -8.56 9.25
CA LEU A 37 -6.14 -8.28 9.00
C LEU A 37 -6.39 -7.97 7.52
N ARG A 38 -7.41 -8.62 6.94
CA ARG A 38 -7.84 -8.37 5.56
C ARG A 38 -8.82 -7.21 5.50
N THR A 39 -8.32 -5.98 5.55
CA THR A 39 -9.12 -4.75 5.51
C THR A 39 -8.28 -3.59 4.99
N SER A 40 -8.91 -2.52 4.50
CA SER A 40 -8.20 -1.27 4.25
C SER A 40 -7.83 -0.61 5.58
N PHE A 41 -6.68 0.05 5.61
CA PHE A 41 -6.32 0.93 6.74
C PHE A 41 -7.24 2.14 6.84
N LEU A 42 -7.81 2.62 5.73
CA LEU A 42 -8.74 3.75 5.74
C LEU A 42 -10.10 3.40 6.37
N ASP A 43 -10.45 2.11 6.42
CA ASP A 43 -11.75 1.62 6.92
C ASP A 43 -11.76 1.42 8.44
N ILE A 44 -10.59 1.40 9.09
CA ILE A 44 -10.54 1.23 10.54
C ILE A 44 -10.83 2.54 11.25
N ASN A 45 -11.42 2.46 12.44
CA ASN A 45 -11.63 3.64 13.28
C ASN A 45 -10.38 3.88 14.16
N PRO A 46 -9.67 5.01 14.01
CA PRO A 46 -8.51 5.36 14.86
C PRO A 46 -8.81 5.45 16.35
N LEU A 47 -10.08 5.64 16.72
CA LEU A 47 -10.55 5.75 18.10
C LEU A 47 -11.07 4.42 18.67
N ASP A 48 -11.09 3.36 17.86
CA ASP A 48 -11.41 2.02 18.36
C ASP A 48 -10.39 1.60 19.42
N LYS A 49 -10.84 1.02 20.53
CA LYS A 49 -9.97 0.58 21.64
C LYS A 49 -8.86 -0.38 21.18
N THR A 50 -9.10 -1.12 20.10
CA THR A 50 -8.13 -2.04 19.48
C THR A 50 -6.94 -1.30 18.89
N TYR A 51 -7.16 -0.11 18.33
CA TYR A 51 -6.17 0.61 17.52
C TYR A 51 -5.71 1.94 18.14
N ALA A 52 -6.52 2.54 19.02
CA ALA A 52 -6.24 3.82 19.68
C ALA A 52 -4.98 3.78 20.56
N GLU A 53 -4.54 2.59 20.97
CA GLU A 53 -3.30 2.37 21.72
C GLU A 53 -2.04 2.29 20.84
N ALA A 54 -2.17 2.36 19.51
CA ALA A 54 -1.03 2.38 18.62
C ALA A 54 -0.16 3.62 18.89
N THR A 55 1.13 3.38 19.14
CA THR A 55 2.11 4.43 19.45
C THR A 55 2.90 4.87 18.23
N HIS A 56 2.98 4.01 17.21
CA HIS A 56 3.73 4.22 15.97
C HIS A 56 2.96 3.57 14.83
N ILE A 57 3.05 4.17 13.64
CA ILE A 57 2.49 3.65 12.40
C ILE A 57 3.58 3.69 11.33
N LEU A 58 3.70 2.61 10.57
CA LEU A 58 4.48 2.57 9.35
C LEU A 58 3.52 2.55 8.16
N LEU A 59 3.62 3.56 7.30
CA LEU A 59 2.80 3.68 6.09
C LEU A 59 3.65 3.27 4.88
N ASP A 60 3.17 2.26 4.16
CA ASP A 60 3.72 1.84 2.86
C ASP A 60 2.58 1.82 1.82
N PRO A 61 2.04 2.99 1.46
CA PRO A 61 0.95 3.09 0.48
C PRO A 61 1.44 2.81 -0.94
N SER A 62 0.50 2.46 -1.82
CA SER A 62 0.78 2.38 -3.26
C SER A 62 1.40 3.69 -3.77
N CYS A 63 2.51 3.57 -4.49
CA CYS A 63 3.23 4.69 -5.08
C CYS A 63 3.41 4.49 -6.59
N SER A 64 3.91 5.52 -7.28
CA SER A 64 4.18 5.47 -8.72
C SER A 64 5.21 4.42 -9.10
N GLY A 65 6.12 4.09 -8.19
CA GLY A 65 7.15 3.09 -8.41
C GLY A 65 8.39 3.55 -9.15
N SER A 66 8.49 4.85 -9.43
CA SER A 66 9.55 5.45 -10.24
C SER A 66 10.97 5.20 -9.71
N GLY A 67 11.13 4.90 -8.42
CA GLY A 67 12.42 4.57 -7.80
C GLY A 67 12.90 3.13 -7.98
N ILE A 68 12.09 2.24 -8.56
CA ILE A 68 12.45 0.83 -8.76
C ILE A 68 12.91 0.66 -10.22
N THR A 69 14.22 0.76 -10.44
CA THR A 69 14.86 0.74 -11.78
C THR A 69 14.77 -0.60 -12.52
N ARG A 70 14.41 -1.68 -11.82
CA ARG A 70 14.15 -3.02 -12.40
C ARG A 70 12.76 -3.50 -12.03
N ARG A 71 11.74 -2.72 -12.37
CA ARG A 71 10.43 -3.34 -12.51
C ARG A 71 10.41 -4.12 -13.81
N LEU A 72 10.06 -5.39 -13.76
CA LEU A 72 9.74 -6.20 -14.94
C LEU A 72 8.36 -5.74 -15.50
N ASP A 73 8.17 -4.42 -15.66
CA ASP A 73 6.90 -3.81 -16.03
C ASP A 73 6.46 -4.23 -17.45
N HIS A 74 7.39 -4.66 -18.31
CA HIS A 74 7.08 -5.19 -19.64
C HIS A 74 6.24 -6.49 -19.62
N LEU A 75 6.07 -7.15 -18.46
CA LEU A 75 5.27 -8.38 -18.33
C LEU A 75 3.92 -8.17 -17.61
N LEU A 76 3.61 -6.97 -17.14
CA LEU A 76 2.40 -6.68 -16.35
C LEU A 76 1.32 -5.90 -17.12
N VAL A 77 1.35 -5.93 -18.46
CA VAL A 77 0.26 -5.38 -19.29
C VAL A 77 -1.01 -6.24 -19.20
N GLU A 78 -0.96 -7.43 -18.59
CA GLU A 78 -2.14 -8.28 -18.40
C GLU A 78 -2.59 -8.27 -16.93
N GLY A 79 -3.53 -7.40 -16.55
CA GLY A 79 -4.22 -7.61 -15.26
C GLY A 79 -4.99 -6.48 -14.60
N ALA A 80 -5.15 -5.29 -15.19
CA ALA A 80 -6.03 -4.26 -14.63
C ALA A 80 -6.85 -3.60 -15.74
N ASP A 81 -8.02 -4.18 -15.98
CA ASP A 81 -9.29 -3.48 -16.25
C ASP A 81 -9.19 -2.16 -17.02
N ASP A 82 -9.27 -2.24 -18.36
CA ASP A 82 -9.66 -1.11 -19.18
C ASP A 82 -11.01 -1.46 -19.81
N GLY A 83 -12.07 -0.93 -19.18
CA GLY A 83 -13.30 -0.67 -19.89
C GLY A 83 -12.97 0.26 -21.04
N VAL A 84 -13.05 -0.28 -22.25
CA VAL A 84 -13.00 0.46 -23.50
C VAL A 84 -13.93 1.65 -23.41
N ASP A 85 -13.38 2.85 -23.51
CA ASP A 85 -13.99 3.96 -24.23
C ASP A 85 -12.85 4.79 -24.85
N ASP A 86 -12.82 4.76 -26.18
CA ASP A 86 -12.00 5.58 -27.08
C ASP A 86 -12.15 7.08 -26.76
N ASP A 87 -11.06 7.85 -26.91
CA ASP A 87 -10.98 8.93 -27.90
C ASP A 87 -9.66 9.72 -27.76
N ASP A 88 -8.96 9.79 -28.90
CA ASP A 88 -8.28 10.97 -29.45
C ASP A 88 -6.75 11.16 -29.30
N ASP A 89 -6.13 11.03 -30.48
CA ASP A 89 -5.04 11.80 -31.07
C ASP A 89 -3.64 11.91 -30.41
N GLY A 90 -2.75 11.07 -30.96
CA GLY A 90 -1.63 11.63 -31.73
C GLY A 90 -0.37 11.98 -30.96
N ASN A 91 0.54 11.01 -30.85
CA ASN A 91 1.89 11.04 -31.46
C ASN A 91 2.71 9.90 -30.84
N GLY A 92 3.06 8.90 -31.66
CA GLY A 92 3.96 7.84 -31.24
C GLY A 92 5.36 8.41 -30.98
N ASP A 93 5.75 8.52 -29.72
CA ASP A 93 7.17 8.69 -29.37
C ASP A 93 7.81 7.30 -29.26
N GLU A 94 8.60 7.00 -30.27
CA GLU A 94 9.42 5.80 -30.48
C GLU A 94 10.60 5.66 -29.49
N ASN A 95 10.49 6.21 -28.28
CA ASN A 95 11.53 6.20 -27.26
C ASN A 95 11.16 5.45 -25.97
N GLY A 96 10.55 4.26 -26.05
CA GLY A 96 10.53 3.27 -24.96
C GLY A 96 10.19 3.79 -23.56
N GLY A 97 9.48 4.91 -23.48
CA GLY A 97 9.26 5.68 -22.28
C GLY A 97 7.91 5.30 -21.74
N VAL A 98 7.86 4.88 -20.48
CA VAL A 98 6.61 4.63 -19.76
C VAL A 98 5.74 5.86 -19.92
N VAL A 99 4.62 5.73 -20.63
CA VAL A 99 3.61 6.80 -20.74
C VAL A 99 3.26 7.18 -19.30
N ARG A 100 3.62 8.41 -18.92
CA ARG A 100 3.32 8.96 -17.60
C ARG A 100 1.85 9.31 -17.62
N ASP A 101 1.03 8.36 -17.20
CA ASP A 101 -0.38 8.62 -16.92
C ASP A 101 -0.48 9.59 -15.73
N GLU A 102 -0.63 10.87 -16.03
CA GLU A 102 -0.74 11.95 -15.03
C GLU A 102 -1.95 11.74 -14.11
N ASN A 103 -3.05 11.18 -14.62
CA ASN A 103 -4.24 10.87 -13.83
C ASN A 103 -3.93 9.80 -12.79
N ARG A 104 -3.20 8.74 -13.18
CA ARG A 104 -2.75 7.71 -12.23
C ARG A 104 -1.79 8.28 -11.20
N ILE A 105 -0.88 9.16 -11.58
CA ILE A 105 0.04 9.81 -10.63
C ILE A 105 -0.73 10.66 -9.62
N GLN A 106 -1.72 11.43 -10.09
CA GLN A 106 -2.57 12.25 -9.22
C GLN A 106 -3.38 11.38 -8.25
N ALA A 107 -4.04 10.34 -8.74
CA ALA A 107 -4.80 9.41 -7.90
C ALA A 107 -3.93 8.73 -6.83
N LEU A 108 -2.69 8.36 -7.17
CA LEU A 108 -1.72 7.82 -6.21
C LEU A 108 -1.28 8.86 -5.18
N SER A 109 -1.12 10.12 -5.57
CA SER A 109 -0.79 11.22 -4.65
C SER A 109 -1.92 11.47 -3.66
N ASP A 110 -3.15 11.54 -4.15
CA ASP A 110 -4.34 11.76 -3.32
C ASP A 110 -4.54 10.62 -2.32
N PHE A 111 -4.39 9.37 -2.79
CA PHE A 111 -4.45 8.21 -1.91
C PHE A 111 -3.36 8.23 -0.81
N GLN A 112 -2.12 8.59 -1.15
CA GLN A 112 -1.03 8.71 -0.17
C GLN A 112 -1.34 9.80 0.87
N PHE A 113 -1.90 10.93 0.43
CA PHE A 113 -2.32 12.01 1.31
C PHE A 113 -3.44 11.56 2.26
N GLU A 114 -4.46 10.87 1.76
CA GLU A 114 -5.55 10.33 2.58
C GLU A 114 -5.06 9.36 3.66
N VAL A 115 -4.16 8.45 3.29
CA VAL A 115 -3.55 7.48 4.21
C VAL A 115 -2.77 8.18 5.32
N LEU A 116 -1.98 9.20 4.97
CA LEU A 116 -1.24 10.02 5.94
C LEU A 116 -2.19 10.77 6.88
N MET A 117 -3.22 11.41 6.32
CA MET A 117 -4.21 12.13 7.11
C MET A 117 -5.01 11.22 8.02
N HIS A 118 -5.29 9.99 7.59
CA HIS A 118 -5.92 8.99 8.43
C HIS A 118 -5.02 8.57 9.59
N ALA A 119 -3.73 8.34 9.36
CA ALA A 119 -2.77 8.01 10.42
C ALA A 119 -2.66 9.11 11.49
N PHE A 120 -2.74 10.38 11.11
CA PHE A 120 -2.70 11.49 12.08
C PHE A 120 -3.90 11.59 13.02
N LYS A 121 -4.98 10.85 12.75
CA LYS A 121 -6.17 10.77 13.63
C LYS A 121 -5.95 9.87 14.84
N PHE A 122 -4.87 9.07 14.87
CA PHE A 122 -4.58 8.19 15.99
C PHE A 122 -4.08 8.98 17.19
N PRO A 123 -4.70 8.81 18.37
CA PRO A 123 -4.48 9.72 19.50
C PRO A 123 -3.12 9.58 20.17
N LYS A 124 -2.51 8.38 20.11
CA LYS A 124 -1.26 8.05 20.79
C LYS A 124 -0.06 7.88 19.86
N VAL A 125 -0.27 8.07 18.55
CA VAL A 125 0.81 7.97 17.57
C VAL A 125 1.74 9.16 17.72
N THR A 126 3.03 8.87 17.94
CA THR A 126 4.07 9.90 17.98
C THR A 126 4.28 10.42 16.57
N LYS A 127 4.26 11.75 16.41
CA LYS A 127 4.37 12.45 15.12
C LYS A 127 5.79 12.94 14.90
#